data_AF-A0A520RF18-F1
#
_entry.id   AF-A0A520RF18-F1
#
_cell.length_a   1.000
_cell.length_b   1.000
_cell.length_c   1.000
_cell.angle_alpha   90.00
_cell.angle_beta   90.00
_cell.angle_gamma   90.00
#
_symmetry.space_group_name_H-M   'P 1'
#
loop_
_entity.id
_entity.type
_entity.pdbx_description
1 polymer ?
#
loop_
_entity_poly.entity_id
_entity_poly.type
_entity_poly.pdbx_seq_one_letter_code
_entity_poly.pdbx_strand_id
1 'polypeptide(L)'
;MAEKPSREVVEEAVETAEALAASAENAAVGATDNAEVAHAAAEQARFISDGLVGYLDALNSPSEIIYLLGIFVLAIFVGYYVVWSVTPALHTPLMSVTNAISSVVVVGALIALGADLTDTAAGFWPKAFGFFGVALASVNIFGGFMVTQRMLEMYKKKER
;
A
#
# COMPACT_ATOMS: atom_id res chain seq x y z
N MET A 1 16.80 27.40 76.94
CA MET A 1 16.01 28.32 76.11
C MET A 1 15.84 27.64 74.76
N ALA A 2 14.82 26.78 74.63
CA ALA A 2 14.55 26.05 73.41
C ALA A 2 13.53 26.87 72.62
N GLU A 3 14.00 27.53 71.58
CA GLU A 3 13.15 28.27 70.65
C GLU A 3 12.26 27.25 69.94
N LYS A 4 10.97 27.26 70.28
CA LYS A 4 9.98 26.41 69.63
C LYS A 4 9.86 26.94 68.19
N PRO A 5 10.07 26.12 67.15
CA PRO A 5 9.97 26.62 65.78
C PRO A 5 8.57 27.20 65.57
N SER A 6 8.52 28.41 65.02
CA SER A 6 7.28 29.11 64.66
C SER A 6 6.44 28.20 63.77
N ARG A 7 5.13 28.08 64.05
CA ARG A 7 4.20 27.19 63.32
C ARG A 7 4.26 27.39 61.80
N GLU A 8 4.51 28.62 61.38
CA GLU A 8 4.68 29.08 60.00
C GLU A 8 5.81 28.35 59.25
N VAL A 9 6.94 28.06 59.90
CA VAL A 9 8.10 27.36 59.29
C VAL A 9 7.82 25.87 59.11
N VAL A 10 7.00 25.29 59.98
CA VAL A 10 6.56 23.89 59.87
C VAL A 10 5.51 23.75 58.76
N GLU A 11 4.66 24.75 58.59
CA GLU A 11 3.60 24.79 57.58
C GLU A 11 4.19 24.99 56.17
N GLU A 12 5.17 25.89 56.01
CA GLU A 12 5.93 26.09 54.76
C GLU A 12 6.74 24.84 54.36
N ALA A 13 7.32 24.13 55.34
CA ALA A 13 8.05 22.88 55.10
C ALA A 13 7.12 21.72 54.65
N VAL A 14 5.86 21.72 55.10
CA VAL A 14 4.85 20.74 54.67
C VAL A 14 4.33 21.08 53.27
N GLU A 15 4.05 22.36 53.00
CA GLU A 15 3.59 22.83 51.69
C GLU A 15 4.64 22.60 50.58
N THR A 16 5.92 22.86 50.88
CA THR A 16 7.02 22.56 49.94
C THR A 16 7.22 21.07 49.71
N ALA A 17 7.02 20.23 50.74
CA ALA A 17 7.07 18.78 50.59
C ALA A 17 5.91 18.24 49.74
N GLU A 18 4.70 18.77 49.93
CA GLU A 18 3.52 18.43 49.12
C GLU A 18 3.67 18.91 47.67
N ALA A 19 4.21 20.11 47.43
CA ALA A 19 4.49 20.62 46.09
C ALA A 19 5.54 19.78 45.35
N LEU A 20 6.58 19.32 46.05
CA LEU A 20 7.59 18.41 45.49
C LEU A 20 6.99 17.04 45.16
N ALA A 21 6.14 16.49 46.04
CA ALA A 21 5.44 15.23 45.79
C ALA A 21 4.51 15.33 44.57
N ALA A 22 3.75 16.41 44.45
CA ALA A 22 2.88 16.68 43.29
C ALA A 22 3.69 16.84 41.99
N SER A 23 4.86 17.49 42.04
CA SER A 23 5.75 17.61 40.87
C SER A 23 6.34 16.26 40.43
N ALA A 24 6.65 15.38 41.39
CA ALA A 24 7.17 14.05 41.13
C ALA A 24 6.09 13.13 40.52
N GLU A 25 4.84 13.25 40.98
CA GLU A 25 3.70 12.52 40.42
C GLU A 25 3.39 12.97 38.99
N ASN A 26 3.39 14.27 38.72
CA ASN A 26 3.21 14.81 37.37
C ASN A 26 4.33 14.37 36.40
N ALA A 27 5.58 14.29 36.89
CA ALA A 27 6.70 13.78 36.10
C ALA A 27 6.59 12.27 35.84
N ALA A 28 6.07 11.50 36.79
CA ALA A 28 5.83 10.06 36.64
C ALA A 28 4.71 9.78 35.63
N VAL A 29 3.61 10.53 35.68
CA VAL A 29 2.51 10.43 34.70
C VAL A 29 2.96 10.82 33.30
N GLY A 30 3.75 11.89 33.17
CA GLY A 30 4.33 12.26 31.87
C GLY A 30 5.30 11.20 31.30
N ALA A 31 5.98 10.45 32.17
CA ALA A 31 6.84 9.35 31.75
C ALA A 31 6.04 8.13 31.27
N THR A 32 4.89 7.82 31.89
CA THR A 32 4.02 6.72 31.47
C THR A 32 3.33 7.00 30.14
N ASP A 33 2.85 8.23 29.92
CA ASP A 33 2.18 8.61 28.67
C ASP A 33 3.13 8.55 27.48
N ASN A 34 4.37 9.03 27.67
CA ASN A 34 5.41 8.97 26.65
C ASN A 34 5.83 7.51 26.35
N ALA A 35 5.83 6.64 27.35
CA ALA A 35 6.10 5.22 27.16
C ALA A 35 4.98 4.53 26.37
N GLU A 36 3.71 4.84 26.65
CA GLU A 36 2.56 4.28 25.94
C GLU A 36 2.55 4.65 24.45
N VAL A 37 2.81 5.93 24.12
CA VAL A 37 2.93 6.39 22.73
C VAL A 37 4.11 5.72 22.02
N ALA A 38 5.23 5.52 22.72
CA ALA A 38 6.39 4.83 22.17
C ALA A 38 6.11 3.34 21.91
N HIS A 39 5.34 2.67 22.78
CA HIS A 39 4.92 1.28 22.60
C HIS A 39 3.94 1.13 21.42
N ALA A 40 2.96 2.03 21.29
CA ALA A 40 2.01 2.01 20.17
C ALA A 40 2.70 2.24 18.81
N ALA A 41 3.67 3.16 18.75
CA ALA A 41 4.49 3.38 17.57
C ALA A 41 5.39 2.17 17.25
N ALA A 42 5.94 1.51 18.28
CA ALA A 42 6.77 0.31 18.12
C ALA A 42 5.97 -0.91 17.61
N GLU A 43 4.71 -1.07 18.02
CA GLU A 43 3.84 -2.14 17.53
C GLU A 43 3.43 -1.93 16.07
N GLN A 44 3.10 -0.69 15.67
CA GLN A 44 2.85 -0.36 14.27
C GLN A 44 4.10 -0.61 13.40
N ALA A 45 5.27 -0.20 13.89
CA ALA A 45 6.53 -0.45 13.21
C ALA A 45 6.83 -1.95 13.07
N ARG A 46 6.53 -2.75 14.11
CA ARG A 46 6.67 -4.22 14.09
C ARG A 46 5.73 -4.89 13.10
N PHE A 47 4.47 -4.47 13.02
CA PHE A 47 3.52 -5.01 12.06
C PHE A 47 3.94 -4.75 10.60
N ILE A 48 4.42 -3.54 10.32
CA ILE A 48 4.94 -3.18 9.00
C ILE A 48 6.25 -3.92 8.72
N SER A 49 7.15 -4.02 9.69
CA SER A 49 8.41 -4.75 9.53
C SER A 49 8.18 -6.24 9.30
N ASP A 50 7.25 -6.88 10.01
CA ASP A 50 6.94 -8.30 9.84
C ASP A 50 6.25 -8.57 8.49
N GLY A 51 5.37 -7.67 8.04
CA GLY A 51 4.78 -7.75 6.70
C GLY A 51 5.83 -7.58 5.58
N LEU A 52 6.76 -6.65 5.76
CA LEU A 52 7.83 -6.39 4.80
C LEU A 52 8.88 -7.51 4.82
N VAL A 53 9.25 -8.02 5.99
CA VAL A 53 10.14 -9.18 6.14
C VAL A 53 9.49 -10.41 5.54
N GLY A 54 8.20 -10.67 5.78
CA GLY A 54 7.47 -11.77 5.15
C GLY A 54 7.43 -11.65 3.63
N TYR A 55 7.23 -10.44 3.09
CA TYR A 55 7.32 -10.19 1.65
C TYR A 55 8.75 -10.37 1.10
N LEU A 56 9.78 -9.90 1.82
CA LEU A 56 11.18 -10.04 1.42
C LEU A 56 11.68 -11.48 1.53
N ASP A 57 11.19 -12.25 2.50
CA ASP A 57 11.53 -13.66 2.71
C ASP A 57 10.81 -14.55 1.68
N ALA A 58 9.57 -14.21 1.34
CA ALA A 58 8.86 -14.74 0.17
C ALA A 58 9.68 -14.53 -1.11
N LEU A 59 10.12 -13.29 -1.38
CA LEU A 59 10.95 -12.97 -2.56
C LEU A 59 12.34 -13.64 -2.56
N ASN A 60 12.93 -13.89 -1.39
CA ASN A 60 14.26 -14.49 -1.26
C ASN A 60 14.25 -16.03 -1.14
N SER A 61 13.09 -16.66 -0.96
CA SER A 61 13.01 -18.11 -0.98
C SER A 61 13.21 -18.61 -2.42
N PRO A 62 14.22 -19.48 -2.69
CA PRO A 62 14.43 -20.01 -4.04
C PRO A 62 13.18 -20.67 -4.62
N SER A 63 12.31 -21.21 -3.75
CA SER A 63 11.02 -21.79 -4.09
C SER A 63 10.03 -20.82 -4.70
N GLU A 64 9.99 -19.55 -4.28
CA GLU A 64 8.95 -18.63 -4.74
C GLU A 64 9.26 -18.04 -6.11
N ILE A 65 10.52 -17.72 -6.40
CA ILE A 65 10.93 -17.36 -7.77
C ILE A 65 10.66 -18.54 -8.70
N ILE A 66 10.97 -19.77 -8.29
CA ILE A 66 10.67 -20.98 -9.07
C ILE A 66 9.15 -21.16 -9.24
N TYR A 67 8.35 -20.84 -8.22
CA TYR A 67 6.88 -20.91 -8.27
C TYR A 67 6.29 -19.87 -9.23
N LEU A 68 6.70 -18.60 -9.11
CA LEU A 68 6.31 -17.50 -10.00
C LEU A 68 6.77 -17.75 -11.44
N LEU A 69 7.99 -18.29 -11.62
CA LEU A 69 8.50 -18.71 -12.92
C LEU A 69 7.68 -19.88 -13.48
N GLY A 70 7.26 -20.82 -12.63
CA GLY A 70 6.36 -21.91 -13.00
C GLY A 70 5.02 -21.39 -13.51
N ILE A 71 4.39 -20.46 -12.80
CA ILE A 71 3.15 -19.80 -13.24
C ILE A 71 3.38 -19.05 -14.55
N PHE A 72 4.48 -18.31 -14.67
CA PHE A 72 4.83 -17.57 -15.89
C PHE A 72 4.96 -18.48 -17.11
N VAL A 73 5.70 -19.60 -16.97
CA VAL A 73 5.87 -20.58 -18.04
C VAL A 73 4.53 -21.24 -18.41
N LEU A 74 3.73 -21.64 -17.42
CA LEU A 74 2.39 -22.18 -17.65
C LEU A 74 1.47 -21.17 -18.36
N ALA A 75 1.52 -19.89 -17.98
CA ALA A 75 0.76 -18.83 -18.62
C ALA A 75 1.16 -18.64 -20.09
N ILE A 76 2.44 -18.78 -20.44
CA ILE A 76 2.90 -18.78 -21.85
C ILE A 76 2.26 -19.92 -22.63
N PHE A 77 2.29 -21.15 -22.09
CA PHE A 77 1.65 -22.30 -22.75
C PHE A 77 0.16 -22.05 -22.96
N VAL A 78 -0.57 -21.60 -21.92
CA VAL A 78 -1.99 -21.28 -22.03
C VAL A 78 -2.23 -20.21 -23.10
N GLY A 79 -1.45 -19.12 -23.09
CA GLY A 79 -1.55 -18.05 -24.08
C GLY A 79 -1.34 -18.53 -25.52
N TYR A 80 -0.35 -19.41 -25.74
CA TYR A 80 -0.08 -20.02 -27.04
C TYR A 80 -1.30 -20.82 -27.55
N TYR A 81 -1.85 -21.73 -26.74
CA TYR A 81 -2.99 -22.56 -27.14
C TYR A 81 -4.27 -21.74 -27.36
N VAL A 82 -4.49 -20.69 -26.56
CA VAL A 82 -5.64 -19.78 -26.70
C VAL A 82 -5.59 -19.02 -28.02
N VAL A 83 -4.42 -18.47 -28.39
CA VAL A 83 -4.26 -17.70 -29.63
C VAL A 83 -4.25 -18.59 -30.87
N TRP A 84 -3.66 -19.79 -30.79
CA TRP A 84 -3.55 -20.67 -31.96
C TRP A 84 -4.89 -21.29 -32.38
N SER A 85 -5.86 -21.34 -31.46
CA SER A 85 -7.17 -21.97 -31.68
C SER A 85 -8.23 -21.01 -32.24
N VAL A 86 -7.83 -19.86 -32.81
CA VAL A 86 -8.76 -18.87 -33.38
C VAL A 86 -8.88 -19.01 -34.90
N THR A 87 -10.04 -18.67 -35.45
CA THR A 87 -10.25 -18.70 -36.91
C THR A 87 -9.47 -17.56 -37.60
N PRO A 88 -8.91 -17.78 -38.81
CA PRO A 88 -8.07 -16.77 -39.48
C PRO A 88 -8.74 -15.41 -39.72
N ALA A 89 -10.07 -15.41 -39.88
CA ALA A 89 -10.86 -14.18 -40.03
C ALA A 89 -10.88 -13.30 -38.77
N LEU A 90 -10.51 -13.85 -37.61
CA LEU A 90 -10.53 -13.15 -36.33
C LEU A 90 -9.16 -12.63 -35.89
N HIS A 91 -8.08 -12.79 -36.66
CA HIS A 91 -6.76 -12.26 -36.27
C HIS A 91 -6.75 -10.74 -36.07
N THR A 92 -7.48 -9.99 -36.92
CA THR A 92 -7.57 -8.53 -36.78
C THR A 92 -8.36 -8.11 -35.53
N PRO A 93 -9.56 -8.68 -35.25
CA PRO A 93 -10.21 -8.49 -33.95
C PRO A 93 -9.37 -8.96 -32.76
N LEU A 94 -8.67 -10.09 -32.88
CA LEU A 94 -7.81 -10.63 -31.82
C LEU A 94 -6.69 -9.66 -31.46
N MET A 95 -6.07 -9.03 -32.46
CA MET A 95 -5.04 -8.02 -32.25
C MET A 95 -5.57 -6.82 -31.45
N SER A 96 -6.83 -6.42 -31.68
CA SER A 96 -7.48 -5.36 -30.90
C SER A 96 -7.77 -5.80 -29.47
N VAL A 97 -8.18 -7.06 -29.26
CA VAL A 97 -8.40 -7.62 -27.91
C VAL A 97 -7.10 -7.70 -27.11
N THR A 98 -6.00 -8.16 -27.72
CA THR A 98 -4.72 -8.24 -27.02
C THR A 98 -4.19 -6.87 -26.65
N ASN A 99 -4.47 -5.84 -27.45
CA ASN A 99 -4.19 -4.45 -27.07
C ASN A 99 -4.97 -4.05 -25.81
N ALA A 100 -6.27 -4.35 -25.72
CA ALA A 100 -7.05 -4.08 -24.51
C ALA A 100 -6.55 -4.86 -23.28
N ILE A 101 -6.21 -6.16 -23.44
CA ILE A 101 -5.69 -7.01 -22.35
C ILE A 101 -4.36 -6.50 -21.81
N SER A 102 -3.50 -5.93 -22.67
CA SER A 102 -2.22 -5.35 -22.24
C SER A 102 -2.37 -4.23 -21.19
N SER A 103 -3.57 -3.67 -21.05
CA SER A 103 -3.90 -2.66 -20.03
C SER A 103 -3.93 -3.17 -18.59
N VAL A 104 -3.54 -4.43 -18.34
CA VAL A 104 -3.32 -4.97 -16.97
C VAL A 104 -2.36 -4.09 -16.14
N VAL A 105 -1.53 -3.28 -16.80
CA VAL A 105 -0.68 -2.24 -16.21
C VAL A 105 -1.46 -1.28 -15.28
N VAL A 106 -2.77 -1.12 -15.46
CA VAL A 106 -3.63 -0.34 -14.56
C VAL A 106 -3.51 -0.79 -13.10
N VAL A 107 -3.30 -2.09 -12.84
CA VAL A 107 -3.11 -2.62 -11.48
C VAL A 107 -1.88 -2.01 -10.83
N GLY A 108 -0.76 -1.93 -11.56
CA GLY A 108 0.46 -1.28 -11.08
C GLY A 108 0.28 0.21 -10.83
N ALA A 109 -0.46 0.90 -11.70
CA ALA A 109 -0.76 2.33 -11.53
C ALA A 109 -1.66 2.59 -10.30
N LEU A 110 -2.63 1.73 -10.01
CA LEU A 110 -3.47 1.80 -8.82
C LEU A 110 -2.67 1.56 -7.53
N ILE A 111 -1.74 0.59 -7.55
CA ILE A 111 -0.83 0.35 -6.42
C ILE A 111 0.04 1.59 -6.17
N ALA A 112 0.58 2.21 -7.23
CA ALA A 112 1.37 3.44 -7.12
C ALA A 112 0.55 4.64 -6.57
N LEU A 113 -0.75 4.70 -6.88
CA LEU A 113 -1.65 5.73 -6.40
C LEU A 113 -2.07 5.52 -4.93
N GLY A 114 -2.22 4.26 -4.51
CA GLY A 114 -2.64 3.86 -3.16
C GLY A 114 -1.50 3.68 -2.14
N ALA A 115 -0.24 3.89 -2.53
CA ALA A 115 0.91 3.80 -1.64
C ALA A 115 1.02 5.03 -0.72
N ASP A 116 0.35 5.00 0.43
CA ASP A 116 0.41 6.02 1.49
C ASP A 116 1.27 5.57 2.68
N LEU A 117 2.60 5.45 2.56
CA LEU A 117 3.46 5.17 3.73
C LEU A 117 4.92 5.61 3.56
N THR A 118 5.20 6.90 3.38
CA THR A 118 6.34 7.55 4.07
C THR A 118 6.23 9.05 3.96
N ASP A 119 6.29 9.72 5.10
CA ASP A 119 6.27 11.17 5.31
C ASP A 119 7.57 11.83 4.82
N THR A 120 7.94 11.54 3.57
CA THR A 120 9.13 12.05 2.91
C THR A 120 8.67 12.79 1.66
N ALA A 121 9.30 13.92 1.37
CA ALA A 121 9.06 14.80 0.22
C ALA A 121 9.12 14.12 -1.18
N ALA A 122 9.23 12.79 -1.25
CA ALA A 122 9.21 11.96 -2.45
C ALA A 122 7.82 11.43 -2.86
N GLY A 123 6.77 11.63 -2.06
CA GLY A 123 5.42 11.05 -2.31
C GLY A 123 4.63 11.65 -3.48
N PHE A 124 5.04 12.81 -4.02
CA PHE A 124 4.32 13.44 -5.14
C PHE A 124 4.50 12.68 -6.47
N TRP A 125 5.72 12.25 -6.78
CA TRP A 125 6.02 11.63 -8.07
C TRP A 125 5.31 10.28 -8.28
N PRO A 126 5.30 9.34 -7.32
CA PRO A 126 4.57 8.07 -7.48
C PRO A 126 3.06 8.29 -7.68
N LYS A 127 2.46 9.23 -6.94
CA LYS A 127 1.04 9.57 -7.08
C LYS A 127 0.74 10.25 -8.41
N ALA A 128 1.59 11.16 -8.87
CA ALA A 128 1.44 11.80 -10.17
C ALA A 128 1.56 10.77 -11.31
N PHE A 129 2.59 9.93 -11.30
CA PHE A 129 2.75 8.86 -12.29
C PHE A 129 1.66 7.79 -12.19
N GLY A 130 1.18 7.47 -10.98
CA GLY A 130 0.02 6.60 -10.77
C GLY A 130 -1.25 7.19 -11.37
N PHE A 131 -1.50 8.49 -11.16
CA PHE A 131 -2.65 9.19 -11.72
C PHE A 131 -2.63 9.21 -13.26
N PHE A 132 -1.50 9.62 -13.85
CA PHE A 132 -1.33 9.58 -15.31
C PHE A 132 -1.35 8.14 -15.83
N GLY A 133 -0.80 7.18 -15.08
CA GLY A 133 -0.82 5.76 -15.42
C GLY A 133 -2.25 5.21 -15.49
N VAL A 134 -3.09 5.52 -14.52
CA VAL A 134 -4.51 5.14 -14.54
C VAL A 134 -5.24 5.84 -15.69
N ALA A 135 -4.98 7.13 -15.92
CA ALA A 135 -5.58 7.87 -17.03
C ALA A 135 -5.23 7.23 -18.39
N LEU A 136 -3.95 6.97 -18.65
CA LEU A 136 -3.48 6.36 -19.89
C LEU A 136 -3.97 4.91 -20.05
N ALA A 137 -3.96 4.12 -18.97
CA ALA A 137 -4.48 2.76 -19.00
C ALA A 137 -5.99 2.75 -19.29
N SER A 138 -6.76 3.69 -18.73
CA SER A 138 -8.19 3.79 -19.01
C SER A 138 -8.49 4.04 -20.49
N VAL A 139 -7.72 4.90 -21.16
CA VAL A 139 -7.87 5.14 -22.61
C VAL A 139 -7.61 3.87 -23.41
N ASN A 140 -6.60 3.08 -23.04
CA ASN A 140 -6.29 1.82 -23.72
C ASN A 140 -7.39 0.76 -23.49
N ILE A 141 -7.91 0.64 -22.26
CA ILE A 141 -9.05 -0.23 -21.92
C ILE A 141 -10.26 0.15 -22.78
N PHE A 142 -10.76 1.38 -22.63
CA PHE A 142 -12.00 1.80 -23.31
C PHE A 142 -11.84 1.87 -24.82
N GLY A 143 -10.71 2.37 -25.32
CA GLY A 143 -10.41 2.43 -26.75
C GLY A 143 -10.28 1.04 -27.36
N GLY A 144 -9.54 0.13 -26.71
CA GLY A 144 -9.36 -1.24 -27.16
C GLY A 144 -10.67 -2.01 -27.23
N PHE A 145 -11.54 -1.90 -26.22
CA PHE A 145 -12.84 -2.58 -26.22
C PHE A 145 -13.84 -1.95 -27.22
N MET A 146 -13.88 -0.62 -27.36
CA MET A 146 -14.78 0.03 -28.32
C MET A 146 -14.43 -0.31 -29.77
N VAL A 147 -13.14 -0.32 -30.12
CA VAL A 147 -12.69 -0.70 -31.47
C VAL A 147 -12.97 -2.17 -31.74
N THR A 148 -12.69 -3.04 -30.75
CA THR A 148 -13.00 -4.48 -30.88
C THR A 148 -14.48 -4.72 -31.11
N GLN A 149 -15.37 -4.04 -30.38
CA GLN A 149 -16.82 -4.18 -30.56
C GLN A 149 -17.24 -3.78 -31.97
N ARG A 150 -16.76 -2.64 -32.49
CA ARG A 150 -17.01 -2.21 -33.87
C ARG A 150 -16.48 -3.21 -34.90
N MET A 151 -15.33 -3.82 -34.64
CA MET A 151 -14.76 -4.87 -35.50
C MET A 151 -15.62 -6.13 -35.51
N LEU A 152 -16.12 -6.56 -34.35
CA LEU A 152 -16.95 -7.77 -34.23
C LEU A 152 -18.38 -7.56 -34.73
N GLU A 153 -18.91 -6.34 -34.64
CA GLU A 153 -20.23 -5.98 -35.19
C GLU A 153 -20.29 -6.13 -36.70
N MET A 154 -19.17 -5.92 -37.41
CA MET A 154 -19.09 -6.15 -38.86
C MET A 154 -19.24 -7.62 -39.27
N TYR A 155 -19.06 -8.56 -38.34
CA TYR A 155 -19.26 -10.00 -38.59
C TYR A 155 -20.67 -10.49 -38.19
N LYS A 156 -21.49 -9.65 -37.57
CA LYS A 156 -22.89 -9.99 -37.28
C LYS A 156 -23.71 -9.85 -38.56
N LYS A 157 -24.44 -10.91 -38.94
CA LYS A 157 -25.43 -10.81 -40.03
C LYS A 157 -26.48 -9.77 -39.63
N LYS A 158 -26.72 -8.81 -40.53
CA LYS A 158 -27.82 -7.84 -40.41
C LYS A 158 -29.12 -8.63 -40.25
N GLU A 159 -29.75 -8.57 -39.07
CA GLU A 159 -31.12 -9.04 -38.92
C GLU A 159 -31.98 -8.28 -39.94
N ARG A 160 -32.72 -9.03 -40.75
CA ARG A 160 -33.59 -8.49 -41.79
C ARG A 160 -34.86 -7.92 -41.18
#